data_AF-A0A151R6S4-F1
#
_entry.id   AF-A0A151R6S4-F1
#
_cell.length_a   1.000
_cell.length_b   1.000
_cell.length_c   1.000
_cell.angle_alpha   90.00
_cell.angle_beta   90.00
_cell.angle_gamma   90.00
#
_symmetry.space_group_name_H-M   'P 1'
#
loop_
_entity.id
_entity.type
_entity.pdbx_description
1 polymer ?
#
loop_
_entity_poly.entity_id
_entity_poly.type
_entity_poly.pdbx_seq_one_letter_code
_entity_poly.pdbx_strand_id
1 'polypeptide(L)'
;FLAPFQGVRYHLQDFAGQGNDPENEKKLFNLRHASLKNVIERIFGIFKSRFTIFKSAPPFLFKTQVEFVLVCASLHNFLRKECRSDEFPIEAVNEPSSSMLPVNEDHTFKPIIQSQEQERKDANA
;
A
#
# COMPACT_ATOMS: atom_id res chain seq x y z
N PHE A 1 -9.34 9.47 11.74
CA PHE A 1 -8.14 9.62 10.89
C PHE A 1 -7.18 10.55 11.60
N LEU A 2 -5.93 10.12 11.83
CA LEU A 2 -4.88 10.94 12.44
C LEU A 2 -3.86 11.27 11.35
N ALA A 3 -3.70 12.55 11.03
CA ALA A 3 -2.76 12.97 9.99
C ALA A 3 -1.35 13.16 10.57
N PRO A 4 -0.28 12.87 9.80
CA PRO A 4 1.09 13.25 10.16
C PRO A 4 1.24 14.77 10.33
N PHE A 5 2.19 15.19 11.16
CA PHE A 5 2.58 16.60 11.25
C PHE A 5 3.25 17.06 9.95
N GLN A 6 2.73 18.14 9.38
CA GLN A 6 3.25 18.78 8.18
C GLN A 6 4.60 19.46 8.44
N GLY A 7 5.47 19.48 7.44
CA GLY A 7 6.81 20.09 7.52
C GLY A 7 7.81 19.33 8.41
N VAL A 8 7.48 18.11 8.83
CA VAL A 8 8.33 17.24 9.65
C VAL A 8 8.62 15.96 8.86
N ARG A 9 9.85 15.43 8.98
CA ARG A 9 10.25 14.16 8.34
C ARG A 9 9.20 13.06 8.58
N TYR A 10 8.93 12.25 7.57
CA TYR A 10 7.81 11.30 7.56
C TYR A 10 8.18 9.93 7.00
N HIS A 11 9.13 9.85 6.07
CA HIS A 11 9.48 8.58 5.46
C HIS A 11 10.32 7.77 6.44
N LEU A 12 10.08 6.46 6.54
CA LEU A 12 10.84 5.59 7.46
C LEU A 12 12.34 5.64 7.20
N GLN A 13 12.75 5.85 5.95
CA GLN A 13 14.16 5.99 5.58
C GLN A 13 14.81 7.26 6.11
N ASP A 14 14.04 8.31 6.35
CA ASP A 14 14.53 9.56 6.95
C ASP A 14 15.05 9.33 8.39
N PHE A 15 14.68 8.19 9.00
CA PHE A 15 15.02 7.76 10.35
C PHE A 15 15.97 6.54 10.37
N ALA A 16 16.43 6.07 9.20
CA ALA A 16 17.34 4.94 9.11
C ALA A 16 18.79 5.39 9.33
N GLY A 17 19.57 4.61 10.10
CA GLY A 17 21.00 4.87 10.32
C GLY A 17 21.32 5.67 11.59
N GLN A 18 22.61 5.74 11.93
CA GLN A 18 23.09 6.34 13.17
C GLN A 18 22.92 7.87 13.14
N GLY A 19 22.36 8.43 14.22
CA GLY A 19 22.15 9.89 14.37
C GLY A 19 20.84 10.42 13.75
N ASN A 20 19.97 9.55 13.21
CA ASN A 20 18.67 9.93 12.67
C ASN A 20 17.50 9.73 13.65
N ASP A 21 17.81 9.58 14.95
CA ASP A 21 16.81 9.43 15.99
C ASP A 21 15.88 10.66 16.06
N PRO A 22 14.58 10.47 16.32
CA PRO A 22 13.64 11.57 16.42
C PRO A 22 13.94 12.46 17.63
N GLU A 23 14.45 13.66 17.38
CA GLU A 23 14.82 14.65 18.41
C GLU A 23 13.62 15.37 19.06
N ASN A 24 12.43 15.27 18.47
CA ASN A 24 11.24 16.00 18.92
C ASN A 24 9.99 15.12 18.85
N GLU A 25 9.01 15.40 19.70
CA GLU A 25 7.74 14.67 19.79
C GLU A 25 7.02 14.57 18.45
N LYS A 26 7.05 15.62 17.62
CA LYS A 26 6.46 15.61 16.27
C LYS A 26 7.17 14.62 15.33
N LYS A 27 8.50 14.56 15.37
CA LYS A 27 9.30 13.59 14.58
C LYS A 27 9.01 12.17 15.05
N LEU A 28 8.95 11.96 16.37
CA LEU A 28 8.63 10.67 16.96
C LEU A 28 7.22 10.21 16.57
N PHE A 29 6.23 11.10 16.63
CA PHE A 29 4.87 10.81 16.19
C PHE A 29 4.84 10.39 14.72
N ASN A 30 5.46 11.16 13.82
CA ASN A 30 5.49 10.85 12.39
C ASN A 30 6.18 9.50 12.12
N LEU A 31 7.30 9.21 12.79
CA LEU A 31 7.99 7.92 12.70
C LEU A 31 7.07 6.76 13.13
N ARG A 32 6.41 6.87 14.28
CA ARG A 32 5.49 5.83 14.77
C ARG A 32 4.29 5.66 13.85
N HIS A 33 3.73 6.76 13.37
CA HIS A 33 2.63 6.75 12.41
C HIS A 33 3.02 6.06 11.11
N ALA A 34 4.17 6.42 10.51
CA ALA A 34 4.67 5.81 9.28
C ALA A 34 5.00 4.33 9.48
N SER A 35 5.56 3.95 10.63
CA SER A 35 5.88 2.56 10.98
C SER A 35 4.62 1.70 11.05
N LEU A 36 3.59 2.18 11.76
CA LEU A 36 2.31 1.49 11.85
C LEU A 36 1.65 1.36 10.47
N LYS A 37 1.64 2.43 9.68
CA LYS A 37 1.09 2.42 8.32
C LYS A 37 1.80 1.40 7.44
N ASN A 38 3.14 1.35 7.48
CA ASN A 38 3.93 0.37 6.73
C ASN A 38 3.59 -1.08 7.10
N VAL A 39 3.38 -1.38 8.39
CA VAL A 39 2.94 -2.72 8.82
C VAL A 39 1.57 -3.06 8.25
N ILE A 40 0.61 -2.12 8.31
CA ILE A 40 -0.75 -2.32 7.77
C ILE A 40 -0.70 -2.54 6.25
N GLU A 41 0.04 -1.70 5.52
CA GLU A 41 0.19 -1.80 4.06
C GLU A 41 0.82 -3.13 3.66
N ARG A 42 1.85 -3.59 4.37
CA ARG A 42 2.49 -4.90 4.12
C ARG A 42 1.52 -6.07 4.35
N ILE A 43 0.66 -6.01 5.38
CA ILE A 43 -0.36 -7.04 5.60
C ILE A 43 -1.35 -7.07 4.43
N PHE A 44 -1.80 -5.91 3.94
CA PHE A 44 -2.65 -5.85 2.77
C PHE A 44 -1.94 -6.32 1.49
N GLY A 45 -0.64 -6.04 1.34
CA GLY A 45 0.19 -6.58 0.26
C GLY A 45 0.18 -8.12 0.22
N ILE A 46 0.44 -8.75 1.37
CA ILE A 46 0.35 -10.21 1.55
C ILE A 46 -1.05 -10.72 1.17
N PHE A 47 -2.11 -10.06 1.66
CA PHE A 47 -3.49 -10.49 1.39
C PHE A 47 -3.83 -10.37 -0.10
N LYS A 48 -3.41 -9.30 -0.77
CA LYS A 48 -3.61 -9.10 -2.22
C LYS A 48 -2.80 -10.08 -3.06
N SER A 49 -1.60 -10.43 -2.63
CA SER A 49 -0.78 -11.45 -3.29
C SER A 49 -1.42 -12.84 -3.20
N ARG A 50 -2.09 -13.14 -2.09
CA ARG A 50 -2.52 -14.50 -1.74
C ARG A 50 -3.98 -14.78 -2.04
N PHE A 51 -4.86 -13.82 -1.79
CA PHE A 51 -6.29 -13.96 -2.01
C PHE A 51 -6.71 -13.01 -3.13
N THR A 52 -7.10 -13.58 -4.26
CA THR A 52 -7.52 -12.84 -5.46
C THR A 52 -8.69 -11.90 -5.21
N ILE A 53 -9.51 -12.18 -4.19
CA ILE A 53 -10.64 -11.33 -3.78
C ILE A 53 -10.24 -9.91 -3.37
N PHE A 54 -8.99 -9.67 -2.96
CA PHE A 54 -8.49 -8.32 -2.64
C PHE A 54 -7.85 -7.59 -3.84
N LYS A 55 -7.74 -8.23 -5.03
CA LYS A 55 -7.12 -7.60 -6.20
C LYS A 55 -8.04 -6.57 -6.87
N SER A 56 -9.34 -6.72 -6.73
CA SER A 56 -10.37 -5.80 -7.26
C SER A 56 -11.38 -5.48 -6.16
N ALA A 57 -12.04 -4.32 -6.24
CA ALA A 57 -13.15 -4.00 -5.35
C ALA A 57 -14.28 -5.01 -5.59
N PRO A 58 -14.58 -5.90 -4.62
CA PRO A 58 -15.54 -6.94 -4.87
C PRO A 58 -16.96 -6.34 -4.74
N PRO A 59 -17.94 -6.79 -5.55
CA PRO A 59 -19.27 -6.18 -5.63
C PRO A 59 -20.18 -6.60 -4.44
N PHE A 60 -19.64 -6.57 -3.22
CA PHE A 60 -20.32 -6.98 -2.00
C PHE A 60 -20.56 -5.80 -1.08
N LEU A 61 -21.59 -5.91 -0.24
CA LEU A 61 -21.86 -4.95 0.82
C LEU A 61 -20.67 -4.84 1.78
N PHE A 62 -20.50 -3.67 2.38
CA PHE A 62 -19.39 -3.41 3.31
C PHE A 62 -19.27 -4.44 4.43
N LYS A 63 -20.40 -4.89 5.00
CA LYS A 63 -20.43 -5.94 6.03
C LYS A 63 -19.76 -7.24 5.54
N THR A 64 -20.08 -7.67 4.33
CA THR A 64 -19.49 -8.87 3.71
C THR A 64 -18.00 -8.66 3.40
N GLN A 65 -17.59 -7.44 3.01
CA GLN A 65 -16.17 -7.13 2.83
C GLN A 65 -15.37 -7.29 4.12
N VAL A 66 -15.93 -6.87 5.26
CA VAL A 66 -15.30 -7.06 6.59
C VAL A 66 -15.18 -8.55 6.93
N GLU A 67 -16.21 -9.35 6.62
CA GLU A 67 -16.17 -10.81 6.82
C GLU A 67 -15.06 -11.48 6.01
N PHE A 68 -14.83 -11.05 4.75
CA PHE A 68 -13.72 -11.59 3.95
C PHE A 68 -12.34 -11.32 4.59
N VAL A 69 -12.12 -10.14 5.17
CA VAL A 69 -10.88 -9.83 5.89
C VAL A 69 -10.67 -10.82 7.04
N LEU A 70 -11.72 -11.11 7.82
CA LEU A 70 -11.64 -12.02 8.98
C LEU A 70 -11.41 -13.47 8.55
N VAL A 71 -12.11 -13.94 7.51
CA VAL A 71 -11.95 -15.30 6.97
C VAL A 71 -10.55 -15.47 6.38
N CYS A 72 -10.07 -14.51 5.59
CA CYS A 72 -8.74 -14.59 4.99
C CYS A 72 -7.63 -14.53 6.04
N ALA A 73 -7.78 -13.71 7.08
CA ALA A 73 -6.84 -13.67 8.21
C ALA A 73 -6.81 -15.00 8.97
N SER A 74 -7.97 -15.58 9.26
CA SER A 74 -8.09 -16.87 9.95
C SER A 74 -7.47 -18.00 9.13
N LEU A 75 -7.78 -18.05 7.83
CA LEU A 75 -7.24 -19.03 6.91
C LEU A 75 -5.71 -18.89 6.75
N HIS A 76 -5.22 -17.65 6.61
CA HIS A 76 -3.78 -17.37 6.55
C HIS A 76 -3.06 -17.87 7.81
N ASN A 77 -3.60 -17.57 8.99
CA ASN A 77 -3.01 -18.01 10.26
C ASN A 77 -3.03 -19.53 10.40
N PHE A 78 -4.11 -20.18 9.97
CA PHE A 78 -4.24 -21.64 9.98
C PHE A 78 -3.20 -22.29 9.07
N LEU A 79 -3.11 -21.85 7.81
CA LEU A 79 -2.16 -22.39 6.84
C LEU A 79 -0.71 -22.18 7.29
N ARG A 80 -0.39 -21.00 7.85
CA ARG A 80 0.94 -20.73 8.40
C ARG A 80 1.31 -21.66 9.56
N LYS A 81 0.32 -22.12 10.35
CA LYS A 81 0.55 -23.02 11.48
C LYS A 81 0.68 -24.48 11.05
N GLU A 82 -0.16 -24.92 10.12
CA GLU A 82 -0.31 -26.35 9.78
C GLU A 82 0.43 -26.76 8.50
N CYS A 83 0.67 -25.85 7.55
CA CYS A 83 1.24 -26.16 6.24
C CYS A 83 2.69 -25.65 6.13
N ARG A 84 3.67 -26.53 6.32
CA ARG A 84 5.10 -26.18 6.28
C ARG A 84 5.61 -25.72 4.91
N SER A 85 4.90 -26.08 3.83
CA SER A 85 5.24 -25.68 2.46
C SER A 85 4.53 -24.40 2.02
N ASP A 86 3.75 -23.76 2.89
CA ASP A 86 3.06 -22.50 2.59
C ASP A 86 4.04 -21.32 2.67
N GLU A 87 5.08 -21.34 1.83
CA GLU A 87 6.09 -20.28 1.78
C GLU A 87 5.52 -19.07 1.02
N PHE A 88 5.41 -17.94 1.71
CA PHE A 88 4.87 -16.71 1.14
C PHE A 88 5.95 -15.99 0.36
N PRO A 89 5.63 -15.43 -0.83
CA PRO A 89 6.52 -14.48 -1.46
C PRO A 89 6.82 -13.38 -0.45
N ILE A 90 8.09 -13.23 -0.10
CA ILE A 90 8.55 -12.02 0.56
C ILE A 90 8.33 -10.96 -0.52
N GLU A 91 7.34 -10.08 -0.34
CA GLU A 91 7.31 -8.85 -1.14
C GLU A 91 8.70 -8.25 -0.99
N ALA A 92 9.41 -8.14 -2.12
CA ALA A 92 10.71 -7.50 -2.13
C ALA A 92 10.55 -6.21 -1.33
N VAL A 93 11.32 -6.07 -0.25
CA VAL A 93 11.45 -4.76 0.39
C VAL A 93 11.80 -3.86 -0.78
N ASN A 94 10.93 -2.90 -1.10
CA ASN A 94 11.28 -1.89 -2.07
C ASN A 94 12.50 -1.17 -1.46
N GLU A 95 13.71 -1.63 -1.81
CA GLU A 95 14.83 -0.75 -2.05
C GLU A 95 14.27 0.27 -3.03
N PRO A 96 13.98 1.51 -2.60
CA PRO A 96 13.50 2.48 -3.54
C PRO A 96 14.66 2.71 -4.48
N SER A 97 14.41 2.35 -5.75
CA SER A 97 15.23 2.81 -6.84
C SER A 97 15.55 4.29 -6.62
N SER A 98 16.83 4.59 -6.44
CA SER A 98 17.37 5.92 -6.65
C SER A 98 17.11 6.27 -8.11
N SER A 99 15.94 6.82 -8.41
CA SER A 99 15.64 7.39 -9.70
C SER A 99 15.56 8.91 -9.56
N MET A 100 16.73 9.52 -9.33
CA MET A 100 16.96 10.80 -10.00
C MET A 100 17.23 10.47 -11.46
N LEU A 101 16.22 10.62 -12.31
CA LEU A 101 16.47 10.75 -13.74
C LEU A 101 16.55 12.23 -14.08
N PRO A 102 17.60 12.66 -14.82
CA PRO A 102 17.72 14.03 -15.26
C PRO A 102 16.65 14.31 -16.32
N VAL A 103 16.03 15.48 -16.18
CA VAL A 103 15.27 16.17 -17.22
C VAL A 103 16.10 16.16 -18.50
N ASN A 104 15.52 15.69 -19.62
CA ASN A 104 15.69 16.25 -20.96
C ASN A 104 14.64 15.69 -21.92
N GLU A 105 14.31 16.54 -22.89
CA GLU A 105 13.04 16.63 -23.62
C GLU A 105 12.79 15.57 -24.70
N ASP A 106 11.50 15.50 -25.03
CA ASP A 106 10.91 15.16 -26.31
C ASP A 106 10.86 13.67 -26.70
N HIS A 107 9.65 13.09 -26.62
CA HIS A 107 9.00 12.41 -27.73
C HIS A 107 7.53 12.11 -27.39
N THR A 108 6.67 12.50 -28.33
CA THR A 108 5.22 12.42 -28.31
C THR A 108 4.67 11.02 -28.01
N PHE A 109 3.92 10.86 -26.92
CA PHE A 109 2.90 9.82 -26.77
C PHE A 109 1.64 10.41 -26.13
N LYS A 110 0.57 10.52 -26.94
CA LYS A 110 -0.76 10.94 -26.46
C LYS A 110 -1.37 9.85 -25.57
N PRO A 111 -1.94 10.16 -24.39
CA PRO A 111 -2.60 9.15 -23.57
C PRO A 111 -4.00 8.84 -24.09
N ILE A 112 -4.29 7.55 -24.16
CA ILE A 112 -5.63 6.94 -24.33
C ILE A 112 -6.41 7.19 -23.02
N ILE A 113 -6.83 8.44 -22.81
CA ILE A 113 -7.71 8.87 -21.71
C ILE A 113 -8.77 9.79 -22.34
N GLN A 114 -9.52 9.27 -23.32
CA GLN A 114 -10.68 10.00 -23.83
C GLN A 114 -11.87 9.10 -24.16
N SER A 115 -11.67 7.78 -24.33
CA SER A 115 -12.78 6.87 -24.64
C SER A 115 -13.66 6.48 -23.44
N GLN A 116 -13.16 6.48 -22.19
CA GLN A 116 -13.96 5.97 -21.05
C GLN A 116 -14.82 7.02 -20.33
N GLU A 117 -14.62 8.31 -20.61
CA GLU A 117 -15.42 9.38 -20.00
C GLU A 117 -16.60 9.81 -20.89
N GLN A 118 -16.58 9.44 -22.18
CA GLN A 118 -17.68 9.70 -23.10
C GLN A 118 -18.81 8.66 -22.94
N GLU A 119 -18.50 7.38 -22.71
CA GLU A 119 -19.52 6.33 -22.51
C GLU A 119 -20.36 6.50 -21.23
N ARG A 120 -19.88 7.25 -20.22
CA ARG A 120 -20.64 7.52 -19.00
C ARG A 120 -21.67 8.64 -19.13
N LYS A 121 -21.58 9.50 -20.15
CA LYS A 121 -22.55 10.58 -20.35
C LYS A 121 -23.76 10.13 -21.18
N ASP A 122 -23.59 9.17 -22.07
CA ASP A 122 -24.66 8.69 -22.94
C ASP A 122 -25.56 7.62 -22.29
N ALA A 123 -25.19 7.11 -21.11
CA ALA A 123 -26.02 6.15 -20.34
C ALA A 123 -27.03 6.81 -19.39
N ASN A 124 -27.00 8.15 -19.24
CA ASN A 124 -27.88 8.92 -18.35
C ASN A 124 -28.64 10.03 -19.10
N ALA A 125 -28.80 9.92 -20.42
CA ALA A 125 -29.65 10.79 -21.25
C ALA A 125 -30.95 10.08 -21.64
#